data_AF-A0A1E3WIT4-F1
#
_entry.id   AF-A0A1E3WIT4-F1
#
_cell.length_a   1.000
_cell.length_b   1.000
_cell.length_c   1.000
_cell.angle_alpha   90.00
_cell.angle_beta   90.00
_cell.angle_gamma   90.00
#
_symmetry.space_group_name_H-M   'P 1'
#
loop_
_entity.id
_entity.type
_entity.pdbx_description
1 polymer ?
#
loop_
_entity_poly.entity_id
_entity_poly.type
_entity_poly.pdbx_seq_one_letter_code
_entity_poly.pdbx_strand_id
1 'polypeptide(L)'
;MKKIAIALALFFSAFSYADVLETQNYTISIEINCEQGEMLCKDVSYLGVSKKSQNQIQLKGETVHTICADGVTPCTFLGYRFQNGTVDYFVSVHGDLRVTNTSGDTLLHESGEWRD
;
A
#
# COMPACT_ATOMS: atom_id res chain seq x y z
N MET A 1 -46.39 17.88 -19.81
CA MET A 1 -44.96 18.03 -20.17
C MET A 1 -44.12 17.88 -18.91
N LYS A 2 -43.58 16.69 -18.65
CA LYS A 2 -42.81 16.37 -17.44
C LYS A 2 -41.33 16.57 -17.76
N LYS A 3 -40.72 17.64 -17.23
CA LYS A 3 -39.29 17.93 -17.39
C LYS A 3 -38.52 16.94 -16.51
N ILE A 4 -37.91 15.93 -17.10
CA ILE A 4 -36.98 15.03 -16.42
C ILE A 4 -35.63 15.76 -16.42
N ALA A 5 -35.25 16.31 -15.27
CA ALA A 5 -33.91 16.85 -15.06
C ALA A 5 -32.97 15.66 -14.84
N ILE A 6 -32.10 15.39 -15.81
CA ILE A 6 -31.02 14.41 -15.69
C ILE A 6 -29.89 15.10 -14.93
N ALA A 7 -29.72 14.75 -13.66
CA ALA A 7 -28.55 15.14 -12.88
C ALA A 7 -27.36 14.33 -13.39
N LEU A 8 -26.48 14.98 -14.15
CA LEU A 8 -25.23 14.41 -14.63
C LEU A 8 -24.25 14.38 -13.45
N ALA A 9 -24.16 13.23 -12.77
CA ALA A 9 -23.16 13.00 -11.75
C ALA A 9 -21.78 12.92 -12.41
N LEU A 10 -20.99 14.00 -12.28
CA LEU A 10 -19.58 14.01 -12.64
C LEU A 10 -18.83 13.15 -11.61
N PHE A 11 -18.57 11.89 -11.96
CA PHE A 11 -17.59 11.08 -11.25
C PHE A 11 -16.21 11.70 -11.48
N PHE A 12 -15.71 12.46 -10.50
CA PHE A 12 -14.31 12.81 -10.42
C PHE A 12 -13.53 11.51 -10.18
N SER A 13 -12.93 10.98 -11.24
CA SER A 13 -11.91 9.94 -11.11
C SER A 13 -10.71 10.56 -10.41
N ALA A 14 -10.47 10.24 -9.15
CA ALA A 14 -9.19 10.51 -8.54
C ALA A 14 -8.15 9.68 -9.32
N PHE A 15 -7.13 10.35 -9.87
CA PHE A 15 -5.97 9.65 -10.40
C PHE A 15 -5.24 9.05 -9.21
N SER A 16 -5.44 7.77 -8.97
CA SER A 16 -4.62 7.05 -8.02
C SER A 16 -3.43 6.45 -8.76
N TYR A 17 -2.24 6.76 -8.26
CA TYR A 17 -1.02 6.11 -8.70
C TYR A 17 -0.92 4.81 -7.91
N ALA A 18 -0.97 3.70 -8.65
CA ALA A 18 -0.83 2.37 -8.08
C ALA A 18 0.54 1.81 -8.48
N ASP A 19 1.47 1.74 -7.54
CA ASP A 19 2.76 1.07 -7.76
C ASP A 19 2.57 -0.44 -7.63
N VAL A 20 3.23 -1.22 -8.49
CA VAL A 20 3.12 -2.68 -8.47
C VAL A 20 4.47 -3.31 -8.14
N LEU A 21 4.54 -4.05 -7.04
CA LEU A 21 5.67 -4.91 -6.71
C LEU A 21 5.42 -6.33 -7.22
N GLU A 22 6.29 -6.79 -8.11
CA GLU A 22 6.29 -8.14 -8.67
C GLU A 22 7.36 -8.99 -7.98
N THR A 23 6.93 -9.94 -7.15
CA THR A 23 7.81 -10.91 -6.47
C THR A 23 7.76 -12.28 -7.16
N GLN A 24 8.43 -13.29 -6.61
CA GLN A 24 8.36 -14.65 -7.17
C GLN A 24 6.94 -15.21 -7.13
N ASN A 25 6.24 -15.10 -6.00
CA ASN A 25 4.94 -15.76 -5.79
C ASN A 25 3.76 -14.80 -5.64
N TYR A 26 4.00 -13.49 -5.55
CA TYR A 26 2.96 -12.49 -5.32
C TYR A 26 3.09 -11.29 -6.23
N THR A 27 1.94 -10.72 -6.58
CA THR A 27 1.81 -9.37 -7.13
C THR A 27 1.18 -8.50 -6.06
N ILE A 28 1.79 -7.36 -5.76
CA ILE A 28 1.33 -6.43 -4.75
C ILE A 28 1.08 -5.08 -5.41
N SER A 29 -0.16 -4.59 -5.35
CA SER A 29 -0.48 -3.23 -5.79
C SER A 29 -0.64 -2.33 -4.57
N ILE A 30 0.03 -1.18 -4.59
CA ILE A 30 -0.01 -0.17 -3.53
C ILE A 30 -0.61 1.12 -4.08
N GLU A 31 -1.62 1.65 -3.41
CA GLU A 31 -2.29 2.89 -3.80
C GLU A 31 -2.23 3.89 -2.64
N ILE A 32 -1.64 5.05 -2.88
CA ILE A 32 -1.58 6.14 -1.89
C ILE A 32 -2.82 7.02 -2.07
N ASN A 33 -3.70 7.06 -1.06
CA ASN A 33 -4.97 7.82 -1.13
C ASN A 33 -4.91 9.18 -0.42
N CYS A 34 -3.72 9.58 0.03
CA CYS A 34 -3.51 10.85 0.69
C CYS A 34 -3.33 12.00 -0.30
N GLU A 35 -3.49 13.23 0.17
CA GLU A 35 -3.26 14.42 -0.65
C GLU A 35 -1.79 14.51 -1.09
N GLN A 36 -1.56 15.07 -2.28
CA GLN A 36 -0.22 15.22 -2.81
C GLN A 36 0.63 16.11 -1.89
N GLY A 37 1.82 15.62 -1.51
CA GLY A 37 2.74 16.32 -0.61
C GLY A 37 2.62 15.91 0.86
N GLU A 38 1.67 15.04 1.22
CA GLU A 38 1.63 14.43 2.54
C GLU A 38 2.73 13.37 2.69
N MET A 39 3.73 13.65 3.53
CA MET A 39 4.84 12.71 3.77
C MET A 39 4.40 11.50 4.61
N LEU A 40 3.58 11.70 5.65
CA LEU A 40 3.12 10.65 6.55
C LEU A 40 1.70 10.21 6.21
N CYS A 41 1.53 9.61 5.04
CA CYS A 41 0.22 9.12 4.62
C CYS A 41 -0.25 7.92 5.46
N LYS A 42 -1.44 8.02 6.04
CA LYS A 42 -2.10 6.97 6.83
C LYS A 42 -3.25 6.25 6.10
N ASP A 43 -3.46 6.56 4.83
CA ASP A 43 -4.46 5.91 3.99
C ASP A 43 -3.81 5.35 2.71
N VAL A 44 -3.09 4.24 2.88
CA VAL A 44 -2.51 3.46 1.80
C VAL A 44 -3.31 2.18 1.61
N SER A 45 -3.73 1.88 0.38
CA SER A 45 -4.36 0.60 0.03
C SER A 45 -3.29 -0.41 -0.40
N TYR A 46 -3.46 -1.65 0.01
CA TYR A 46 -2.68 -2.81 -0.45
C TYR A 46 -3.62 -3.84 -1.06
N LEU A 47 -3.27 -4.34 -2.25
CA LEU A 47 -3.87 -5.53 -2.84
C LEU A 47 -2.77 -6.55 -3.12
N GLY A 48 -2.76 -7.64 -2.36
CA GLY A 48 -1.85 -8.76 -2.56
C GLY A 48 -2.56 -9.90 -3.27
N VAL A 49 -1.98 -10.38 -4.37
CA VAL A 49 -2.50 -11.50 -5.16
C VAL A 49 -1.47 -12.62 -5.22
N SER A 50 -1.85 -13.82 -4.81
CA SER A 50 -1.01 -15.01 -4.96
C SER A 50 -1.00 -15.47 -6.41
N LYS A 51 0.17 -15.57 -7.04
CA LYS A 51 0.30 -16.05 -8.43
C LYS A 51 -0.13 -17.51 -8.58
N LYS A 52 0.12 -18.33 -7.56
CA LYS A 52 -0.21 -19.75 -7.56
C LYS A 52 -1.71 -20.01 -7.40
N SER A 53 -2.34 -19.37 -6.42
CA SER A 53 -3.73 -19.66 -6.03
C SER A 53 -4.74 -18.65 -6.56
N GLN A 54 -4.28 -17.48 -6.99
CA GLN A 54 -5.11 -16.32 -7.33
C GLN A 54 -5.92 -15.75 -6.15
N ASN A 55 -5.70 -16.26 -4.93
CA ASN A 55 -6.27 -15.70 -3.72
C ASN A 55 -5.76 -14.27 -3.52
N GLN A 56 -6.65 -13.42 -3.01
CA GLN A 56 -6.40 -12.00 -2.83
C GLN A 56 -6.62 -11.59 -1.39
N ILE A 57 -5.90 -10.55 -0.97
CA ILE A 57 -6.12 -9.87 0.30
C ILE A 57 -6.00 -8.36 0.08
N GLN A 58 -6.93 -7.62 0.67
CA GLN A 58 -6.92 -6.16 0.67
C GLN A 58 -6.68 -5.65 2.08
N LEU A 59 -5.75 -4.72 2.23
CA LEU A 59 -5.38 -4.13 3.52
C LEU A 59 -5.32 -2.61 3.42
N LYS A 60 -5.43 -1.96 4.57
CA LYS A 60 -5.19 -0.53 4.74
C LYS A 60 -4.01 -0.31 5.67
N GLY A 61 -3.23 0.72 5.39
CA GLY A 61 -1.97 0.95 6.08
C GLY A 61 -1.42 2.35 5.85
N GLU A 62 -0.14 2.50 6.12
CA GLU A 62 0.54 3.79 6.19
C GLU A 62 1.94 3.73 5.58
N THR A 63 2.48 4.91 5.23
CA THR A 63 3.88 5.05 4.85
C THR A 63 4.79 4.99 6.08
N VAL A 64 5.95 4.40 5.92
CA VAL A 64 6.97 4.26 6.96
C VAL A 64 8.19 5.08 6.57
N HIS A 65 8.67 5.88 7.52
CA HIS A 65 9.83 6.73 7.35
C HIS A 65 10.82 6.55 8.51
N THR A 66 12.10 6.81 8.26
CA THR A 66 13.02 7.12 9.35
C THR A 66 12.66 8.48 9.97
N ILE A 67 13.07 8.68 11.22
CA ILE A 67 12.95 9.96 11.91
C ILE A 67 14.30 10.67 11.89
N CYS A 68 14.31 11.95 11.56
CA CYS A 68 15.49 12.79 11.55
C CYS A 68 16.07 12.98 12.98
N ALA A 69 17.25 13.61 13.07
CA ALA A 69 17.92 13.83 14.36
C ALA A 69 17.12 14.70 15.35
N ASP A 70 16.14 15.47 14.87
CA ASP A 70 15.23 16.27 15.70
C ASP A 70 14.15 15.43 16.41
N GLY A 71 14.04 14.14 16.10
CA GLY A 71 13.15 13.19 16.76
C GLY A 71 11.69 13.29 16.34
N VAL A 72 11.33 14.17 15.40
CA VAL A 72 9.92 14.40 15.01
C VAL A 72 9.72 14.51 13.50
N THR A 73 10.74 14.91 12.74
CA THR A 73 10.60 15.11 11.30
C THR A 73 10.81 13.78 10.54
N PRO A 74 9.89 13.40 9.64
CA PRO A 74 10.09 12.27 8.73
C PRO A 74 11.26 12.56 7.77
N CYS A 75 12.15 11.59 7.60
CA CYS A 75 13.35 11.73 6.79
C CYS A 75 13.31 10.82 5.54
N THR A 76 13.70 9.57 5.68
CA THR A 76 13.86 8.64 4.56
C THR A 76 12.63 7.76 4.45
N PHE A 77 11.99 7.74 3.29
CA PHE A 77 10.91 6.80 3.00
C PHE A 77 11.46 5.36 2.95
N LEU A 78 10.88 4.47 3.76
CA LEU A 78 11.30 3.08 3.90
C LEU A 78 10.33 2.11 3.20
N GLY A 79 9.08 2.50 3.04
CA GLY A 79 8.06 1.67 2.41
C GLY A 79 6.72 1.78 3.10
N TYR A 80 5.94 0.71 3.06
CA TYR A 80 4.56 0.69 3.49
C TYR A 80 4.34 -0.38 4.56
N ARG A 81 3.52 -0.08 5.57
CA ARG A 81 3.16 -1.03 6.62
C ARG A 81 1.65 -1.25 6.65
N PHE A 82 1.25 -2.51 6.75
CA PHE A 82 -0.14 -2.94 6.88
C PHE A 82 -0.28 -3.96 8.00
N GLN A 83 -1.45 -4.01 8.64
CA GLN A 83 -1.73 -4.96 9.70
C GLN A 83 -3.04 -5.71 9.44
N ASN A 84 -3.02 -7.01 9.67
CA ASN A 84 -4.21 -7.86 9.68
C ASN A 84 -4.21 -8.76 10.91
N GLY A 85 -4.93 -8.33 11.96
CA GLY A 85 -4.94 -9.05 13.23
C GLY A 85 -3.55 -9.11 13.86
N THR A 86 -2.97 -10.30 13.91
CA THR A 86 -1.63 -10.55 14.50
C THR A 86 -0.51 -10.63 13.47
N VAL A 87 -0.80 -10.25 12.22
CA VAL A 87 0.14 -10.31 11.10
C VAL A 87 0.46 -8.90 10.63
N ASP A 88 1.74 -8.56 10.64
CA ASP A 88 2.30 -7.34 10.08
C ASP A 88 2.86 -7.62 8.69
N TYR A 89 2.57 -6.73 7.75
CA TYR A 89 3.06 -6.74 6.39
C TYR A 89 3.88 -5.48 6.17
N PHE A 90 5.09 -5.63 5.65
CA PHE A 90 5.95 -4.54 5.28
C PHE A 90 6.39 -4.71 3.83
N VAL A 91 6.17 -3.65 3.03
CA VAL A 91 6.57 -3.59 1.63
C VAL A 91 7.62 -2.49 1.51
N SER A 92 8.88 -2.88 1.33
CA SER A 92 10.03 -1.99 1.28
C SER A 92 10.09 -1.21 -0.03
N VAL A 93 10.59 0.02 0.02
CA VAL A 93 10.97 0.81 -1.18
C VAL A 93 11.99 0.09 -2.06
N HIS A 94 12.74 -0.86 -1.50
CA HIS A 94 13.74 -1.65 -2.23
C HIS A 94 13.17 -2.92 -2.86
N GLY A 95 11.87 -3.17 -2.74
CA GLY A 95 11.19 -4.29 -3.40
C GLY A 95 11.10 -5.56 -2.56
N ASP A 96 11.26 -5.47 -1.24
CA ASP A 96 11.06 -6.60 -0.33
C ASP A 96 9.65 -6.61 0.25
N LEU A 97 8.95 -7.73 0.12
CA LEU A 97 7.76 -8.07 0.89
C LEU A 97 8.17 -8.90 2.11
N ARG A 98 7.89 -8.41 3.31
CA ARG A 98 8.07 -9.13 4.57
C ARG A 98 6.75 -9.25 5.31
N VAL A 99 6.42 -10.45 5.76
CA VAL A 99 5.24 -10.74 6.56
C VAL A 99 5.69 -11.40 7.86
N THR A 100 5.31 -10.83 8.99
CA THR A 100 5.72 -11.28 10.33
C THR A 100 4.52 -11.42 11.25
N ASN A 101 4.61 -12.31 12.24
CA ASN A 101 3.65 -12.36 13.34
C ASN A 101 4.02 -11.35 14.45
N THR A 102 3.18 -11.22 15.47
CA THR A 102 3.41 -10.36 16.64
C THR A 102 4.61 -10.76 17.50
N SER A 103 5.08 -12.01 17.41
CA SER A 103 6.31 -12.49 18.07
C SER A 103 7.58 -12.08 17.33
N GLY A 104 7.46 -11.55 16.11
CA GLY A 104 8.58 -11.20 15.24
C GLY A 104 9.05 -12.33 14.33
N ASP A 105 8.37 -13.48 14.32
CA ASP A 105 8.72 -14.58 13.41
C ASP A 105 8.35 -14.21 11.98
N THR A 106 9.27 -14.50 11.05
CA THR A 106 9.03 -14.29 9.62
C THR A 106 8.15 -15.41 9.08
N LEU A 107 6.96 -15.04 8.59
CA LEU A 107 6.01 -15.93 7.92
C LEU A 107 6.27 -15.99 6.41
N LEU A 108 6.71 -14.88 5.83
CA LEU A 108 7.06 -14.75 4.42
C LEU A 108 8.12 -13.67 4.24
N HIS A 109 9.07 -13.92 3.35
CA HIS A 109 10.01 -12.91 2.87
C HIS A 109 10.31 -13.17 1.39
N GLU A 110 9.96 -12.23 0.53
CA GLU A 110 10.26 -12.29 -0.90
C GLU A 110 10.75 -10.95 -1.38
N SER A 111 11.78 -10.97 -2.23
CA SER A 111 12.23 -9.80 -2.97
C SER A 111 11.63 -9.81 -4.38
N GLY A 112 11.47 -8.63 -4.95
CA GLY A 112 10.86 -8.41 -6.25
C GLY A 112 11.29 -7.09 -6.88
N GLU A 113 10.61 -6.72 -7.96
CA GLU A 113 10.86 -5.48 -8.68
C GLU A 113 9.60 -4.63 -8.71
N TRP A 114 9.75 -3.34 -8.41
CA TRP A 114 8.71 -2.35 -8.65
C TRP A 114 8.52 -2.12 -10.14
N ARG A 115 7.25 -1.96 -10.54
CA ARG A 115 6.80 -1.71 -11.91
C ARG A 115 5.96 -0.44 -11.91
N ASP A 116 6.27 0.43 -12.86
CA ASP A 116 5.53 1.66 -13.20
C ASP A 116 4.44 1.39 -14.24
#